data_AF-A0A2M8Q9A5-F1
#
_entry.id   AF-A0A2M8Q9A5-F1
#
_cell.length_a   1.000
_cell.length_b   1.000
_cell.length_c   1.000
_cell.angle_alpha   90.00
_cell.angle_beta   90.00
_cell.angle_gamma   90.00
#
_symmetry.space_group_name_H-M   'P 1'
#
loop_
_entity.id
_entity.type
_entity.pdbx_description
1 polymer ?
#
loop_
_entity_poly.entity_id
_entity_poly.type
_entity_poly.pdbx_seq_one_letter_code
_entity_poly.pdbx_strand_id
1 'polypeptide(L)'
;MFNEKNTQRIARQLAAPINVIIGNPPYNTAQKSENDNNKNRPYPSLDARIRKTYARDSKATLRSKLYDPYVRFFRWASDRLQDRDGIVAFVSNNSFVSGHAFDGMRKHLLQDFTHIYHLDLGGNVRRNPKLSGTTHNVFGIQVGVGITIAVKRQAAAARKLFYHAVPTDWRKEQKFAYLRNTGTLRRVPWQALTPDERGTWLPVAEAEAFEALLPLGDKEAKYRKAGAPQTIFATYSGGVKTNRDEVVYAFQRGALLARVRAFVEAYNAELDRYKRAVRALGAEEKIDIDNFVRYDLIKWDSTLKGHLAREREARFDPSRVRQSLYRPFTKRYL
;
A
#
# COMPACT_ATOMS: atom_id res chain seq x y z
N MET A 1 17.78 -7.20 -25.98
CA MET A 1 19.10 -6.55 -26.23
C MET A 1 18.92 -5.04 -26.16
N PHE A 2 19.71 -4.34 -25.35
CA PHE A 2 19.77 -2.87 -25.36
C PHE A 2 20.66 -2.42 -26.53
N ASN A 3 20.11 -1.68 -27.51
CA ASN A 3 20.87 -1.10 -28.61
C ASN A 3 21.90 -0.08 -28.05
N GLU A 4 23.12 -0.06 -28.59
CA GLU A 4 24.24 0.79 -28.15
C GLU A 4 23.87 2.29 -28.08
N LYS A 5 23.07 2.78 -29.04
CA LYS A 5 22.52 4.15 -29.01
C LYS A 5 21.63 4.41 -27.80
N ASN A 6 20.88 3.40 -27.35
CA ASN A 6 20.02 3.50 -26.16
C ASN A 6 20.87 3.52 -24.88
N THR A 7 21.93 2.71 -24.81
CA THR A 7 22.87 2.69 -23.68
C THR A 7 23.58 4.04 -23.53
N GLN A 8 24.09 4.60 -24.63
CA GLN A 8 24.72 5.93 -24.62
C GLN A 8 23.75 7.05 -24.20
N ARG A 9 22.49 6.99 -24.67
CA ARG A 9 21.45 7.95 -24.25
C ARG A 9 21.19 7.87 -22.75
N ILE A 10 21.11 6.66 -22.19
CA ILE A 10 20.91 6.44 -20.75
C ILE A 10 22.10 6.99 -19.97
N ALA A 11 23.33 6.72 -20.40
CA ALA A 11 24.53 7.25 -19.75
C ALA A 11 24.53 8.79 -19.71
N ARG A 12 24.20 9.45 -20.84
CA ARG A 12 24.06 10.92 -20.90
C ARG A 12 22.96 11.44 -19.96
N GLN A 13 21.81 10.75 -19.90
CA GLN A 13 20.71 11.14 -19.01
C GLN A 13 21.06 10.95 -17.53
N LEU A 14 21.83 9.92 -17.18
CA LEU A 14 22.31 9.69 -15.81
C LEU A 14 23.31 10.77 -15.38
N ALA A 15 24.19 11.20 -16.28
CA ALA A 15 25.16 12.26 -16.02
C ALA A 15 24.53 13.66 -15.94
N ALA A 16 23.40 13.89 -16.64
CA ALA A 16 22.77 15.21 -16.72
C ALA A 16 22.36 15.75 -15.33
N PRO A 17 22.57 17.05 -15.04
CA PRO A 17 22.06 17.68 -13.84
C PRO A 17 20.56 17.97 -13.97
N ILE A 18 19.74 16.99 -13.60
CA ILE A 18 18.28 17.13 -13.64
C ILE A 18 17.82 17.96 -12.44
N ASN A 19 17.25 19.12 -12.72
CA ASN A 19 16.69 20.03 -11.70
C ASN A 19 15.15 20.05 -11.72
N VAL A 20 14.52 19.49 -12.77
CA VAL A 20 13.07 19.43 -12.89
C VAL A 20 12.64 18.01 -13.23
N ILE A 21 11.77 17.44 -12.40
CA ILE A 21 11.22 16.09 -12.58
C ILE A 21 9.70 16.21 -12.55
N ILE A 22 9.06 15.95 -13.69
CA ILE A 22 7.61 16.01 -13.84
C ILE A 22 7.06 14.65 -14.27
N GLY A 23 5.84 14.32 -13.87
CA GLY A 23 5.22 13.07 -14.34
C GLY A 23 3.88 12.71 -13.70
N ASN A 24 3.26 11.68 -14.28
CA ASN A 24 2.11 10.98 -13.72
C ASN A 24 2.58 9.56 -13.38
N PRO A 25 3.22 9.33 -12.21
CA PRO A 25 3.74 8.03 -11.84
C PRO A 25 2.65 6.95 -11.87
N PRO A 26 3.02 5.69 -12.17
CA PRO A 26 2.06 4.61 -12.27
C PRO A 26 1.34 4.37 -10.93
N TYR A 27 0.04 4.09 -11.04
CA TYR A 27 -0.80 3.65 -9.94
C TYR A 27 -0.90 2.13 -10.04
N ASN A 28 -0.26 1.37 -9.16
CA ASN A 28 -0.52 -0.07 -9.11
C ASN A 28 -0.99 -0.46 -7.71
N THR A 29 -2.31 -0.54 -7.56
CA THR A 29 -2.87 -1.31 -6.45
C THR A 29 -2.36 -2.73 -6.60
N ALA A 30 -1.68 -3.26 -5.58
CA ALA A 30 -1.18 -4.64 -5.55
C ALA A 30 -2.17 -5.64 -6.17
N GLN A 31 -1.66 -6.76 -6.72
CA GLN A 31 -2.46 -7.82 -7.33
C GLN A 31 -3.74 -8.14 -6.53
N LYS A 32 -4.87 -8.30 -7.21
CA LYS A 32 -6.18 -8.50 -6.56
C LYS A 32 -6.24 -9.87 -5.89
N SER A 33 -5.55 -10.84 -6.48
CA SER A 33 -5.37 -12.20 -5.96
C SER A 33 -3.90 -12.61 -6.08
N GLU A 34 -3.43 -13.50 -5.19
CA GLU A 34 -2.13 -14.15 -5.37
C GLU A 34 -2.08 -14.96 -6.67
N ASN A 35 -3.25 -15.44 -7.15
CA ASN A 35 -3.38 -16.19 -8.39
C ASN A 35 -3.21 -15.33 -9.66
N ASP A 36 -3.18 -14.00 -9.55
CA ASP A 36 -2.92 -13.13 -10.71
C ASP A 36 -1.44 -13.21 -11.15
N ASN A 37 -0.55 -13.74 -10.28
CA ASN A 37 0.89 -13.85 -10.47
C ASN A 37 1.57 -12.60 -11.07
N ASN A 38 1.04 -11.41 -10.75
CA ASN A 38 1.45 -10.14 -11.33
C ASN A 38 2.09 -9.26 -10.25
N LYS A 39 3.12 -9.81 -9.60
CA LYS A 39 3.84 -9.12 -8.52
C LYS A 39 4.57 -7.90 -9.08
N ASN A 40 4.53 -6.80 -8.34
CA ASN A 40 5.33 -5.63 -8.68
C ASN A 40 6.80 -6.02 -8.79
N ARG A 41 7.45 -5.62 -9.89
CA ARG A 41 8.89 -5.85 -10.09
C ARG A 41 9.67 -5.35 -8.86
N PRO A 42 10.60 -6.16 -8.31
CA PRO A 42 11.45 -5.71 -7.22
C PRO A 42 12.45 -4.66 -7.74
N TYR A 43 12.69 -3.63 -6.95
CA TYR A 43 13.73 -2.63 -7.23
C TYR A 43 14.66 -2.55 -6.01
N PRO A 44 15.62 -3.48 -5.84
CA PRO A 44 16.33 -3.67 -4.58
C PRO A 44 16.99 -2.41 -4.02
N SER A 45 17.64 -1.62 -4.88
CA SER A 45 18.29 -0.36 -4.47
C SER A 45 17.30 0.70 -4.01
N LEU A 46 16.21 0.91 -4.76
CA LEU A 46 15.17 1.88 -4.42
C LEU A 46 14.33 1.44 -3.20
N ASP A 47 14.00 0.17 -3.12
CA ASP A 47 13.31 -0.42 -1.98
C ASP A 47 14.19 -0.35 -0.71
N ALA A 48 15.51 -0.47 -0.84
CA ALA A 48 16.45 -0.22 0.25
C ALA A 48 16.46 1.26 0.69
N ARG A 49 16.37 2.21 -0.25
CA ARG A 49 16.23 3.64 0.09
C ARG A 49 14.94 3.89 0.88
N ILE A 50 13.79 3.39 0.40
CA ILE A 50 12.50 3.48 1.11
C ILE A 50 12.61 2.85 2.51
N ARG A 51 13.27 1.70 2.63
CA ARG A 51 13.47 1.03 3.92
C ARG A 51 14.26 1.90 4.89
N LYS A 52 15.33 2.55 4.42
CA LYS A 52 16.21 3.41 5.23
C LYS A 52 15.60 4.79 5.53
N THR A 53 14.59 5.22 4.79
CA THR A 53 13.92 6.52 4.97
C THR A 53 12.49 6.36 5.48
N TYR A 54 11.52 6.25 4.56
CA TYR A 54 10.09 6.32 4.83
C TYR A 54 9.64 5.21 5.77
N ALA A 55 10.09 3.97 5.55
CA ALA A 55 9.63 2.84 6.34
C ALA A 55 10.30 2.79 7.71
N ARG A 56 11.54 3.28 7.84
CA ARG A 56 12.24 3.35 9.14
C ARG A 56 11.52 4.30 10.09
N ASP A 57 11.15 5.47 9.58
CA ASP A 57 10.56 6.56 10.37
C ASP A 57 9.03 6.46 10.49
N SER A 58 8.40 5.40 9.94
CA SER A 58 6.97 5.15 10.08
C SER A 58 6.64 4.38 11.35
N LYS A 59 5.65 4.85 12.12
CA LYS A 59 5.11 4.17 13.31
C LYS A 59 4.13 3.06 12.96
N ALA A 60 3.70 2.93 11.69
CA ALA A 60 2.76 1.89 11.30
C ALA A 60 3.37 0.48 11.40
N THR A 61 2.58 -0.49 11.89
CA THR A 61 2.98 -1.91 11.85
C THR A 61 3.02 -2.42 10.40
N LEU A 62 2.00 -2.07 9.59
CA LEU A 62 1.92 -2.52 8.20
C LEU A 62 2.43 -1.43 7.25
N ARG A 63 3.63 -1.64 6.70
CA ARG A 63 4.34 -0.67 5.86
C ARG A 63 4.35 -1.02 4.37
N SER A 64 3.58 -2.03 3.94
CA SER A 64 3.57 -2.52 2.56
C SER A 64 3.20 -1.44 1.53
N LYS A 65 2.33 -0.48 1.91
CA LYS A 65 1.91 0.62 1.03
C LYS A 65 3.03 1.59 0.67
N LEU A 66 4.11 1.66 1.45
CA LEU A 66 5.27 2.50 1.13
C LEU A 66 6.05 2.03 -0.12
N TYR A 67 5.77 0.82 -0.61
CA TYR A 67 6.40 0.25 -1.80
C TYR A 67 5.49 0.30 -3.03
N ASP A 68 4.37 1.03 -2.96
CA ASP A 68 3.53 1.34 -4.12
C ASP A 68 4.37 2.14 -5.16
N PRO A 69 4.27 1.86 -6.47
CA PRO A 69 5.05 2.54 -7.49
C PRO A 69 5.09 4.08 -7.38
N TYR A 70 4.00 4.77 -7.05
CA TYR A 70 4.07 6.24 -6.94
C TYR A 70 4.98 6.71 -5.79
N VAL A 71 5.06 5.96 -4.68
CA VAL A 71 5.96 6.28 -3.55
C VAL A 71 7.42 6.08 -3.96
N ARG A 72 7.68 5.00 -4.71
CA ARG A 72 8.98 4.74 -5.33
C ARG A 72 9.42 5.88 -6.24
N PHE A 73 8.50 6.43 -7.04
CA PHE A 73 8.78 7.60 -7.88
C PHE A 73 9.13 8.84 -7.05
N PHE A 74 8.41 9.13 -5.97
CA PHE A 74 8.79 10.23 -5.07
C PHE A 74 10.19 10.03 -4.47
N ARG A 75 10.50 8.83 -3.97
CA ARG A 75 11.84 8.55 -3.40
C ARG A 75 12.93 8.65 -4.45
N TRP A 76 12.71 8.09 -5.64
CA TRP A 76 13.65 8.16 -6.76
C TRP A 76 13.87 9.60 -7.20
N ALA A 77 12.81 10.39 -7.37
CA ALA A 77 12.91 11.78 -7.80
C ALA A 77 13.68 12.64 -6.78
N SER A 78 13.37 12.46 -5.49
CA SER A 78 14.05 13.14 -4.40
C SER A 78 15.54 12.78 -4.35
N ASP A 79 15.89 11.50 -4.53
CA ASP A 79 17.28 11.05 -4.58
C ASP A 79 17.99 11.53 -5.88
N ARG A 80 17.27 11.62 -7.01
CA ARG A 80 17.82 12.05 -8.31
C ARG A 80 18.19 13.53 -8.34
N LEU A 81 17.46 14.37 -7.60
CA LEU A 81 17.82 15.77 -7.39
C LEU A 81 19.14 15.90 -6.61
N GLN A 82 19.47 14.93 -5.75
CA GLN A 82 20.61 15.00 -4.82
C GLN A 82 20.46 16.27 -3.98
N ASP A 83 21.54 17.02 -3.74
CA ASP A 83 21.50 18.26 -2.95
C ASP A 83 21.16 19.51 -3.76
N ARG A 84 20.94 19.38 -5.08
CA ARG A 84 20.69 20.51 -5.97
C ARG A 84 19.33 21.16 -5.74
N ASP A 85 19.26 22.44 -6.10
CA ASP A 85 18.00 23.14 -6.30
C ASP A 85 17.19 22.48 -7.42
N GLY A 86 15.89 22.33 -7.18
CA GLY A 86 15.03 21.67 -8.15
C GLY A 86 13.58 21.53 -7.75
N ILE A 87 12.78 20.99 -8.67
CA ILE A 87 11.33 20.85 -8.55
C ILE A 87 10.94 19.40 -8.91
N VAL A 88 10.11 18.81 -8.07
CA VAL A 88 9.37 17.57 -8.36
C VAL A 88 7.89 17.90 -8.48
N ALA A 89 7.27 17.61 -9.63
CA ALA A 89 5.85 17.85 -9.86
C ALA A 89 5.13 16.58 -10.33
N PHE A 90 4.30 15.99 -9.48
CA PHE A 90 3.60 14.75 -9.76
C PHE A 90 2.09 14.85 -9.60
N VAL A 91 1.36 14.23 -10.53
CA VAL A 91 -0.03 13.81 -10.32
C VAL A 91 0.01 12.38 -9.82
N SER A 92 -0.45 12.13 -8.59
CA SER A 92 -0.24 10.84 -7.93
C SER A 92 -1.37 10.44 -7.00
N ASN A 93 -1.30 9.21 -6.46
CA ASN A 93 -2.30 8.71 -5.53
C ASN A 93 -2.26 9.56 -4.25
N ASN A 94 -3.42 10.05 -3.83
CA ASN A 94 -3.52 10.95 -2.70
C ASN A 94 -3.41 10.27 -1.32
N SER A 95 -3.24 8.94 -1.28
CA SER A 95 -3.28 8.19 -0.01
C SER A 95 -2.17 8.57 0.99
N PHE A 96 -1.08 9.19 0.55
CA PHE A 96 0.04 9.56 1.42
C PHE A 96 -0.24 10.76 2.32
N VAL A 97 -1.18 11.64 1.93
CA VAL A 97 -1.49 12.88 2.69
C VAL A 97 -2.03 12.57 4.08
N SER A 98 -2.86 11.54 4.22
CA SER A 98 -3.53 11.18 5.48
C SER A 98 -3.40 9.70 5.87
N GLY A 99 -2.80 8.86 5.03
CA GLY A 99 -2.64 7.44 5.35
C GLY A 99 -1.65 7.23 6.49
N HIS A 100 -2.03 6.40 7.47
CA HIS A 100 -1.22 6.12 8.66
C HIS A 100 0.19 5.60 8.33
N ALA A 101 0.33 4.74 7.32
CA ALA A 101 1.63 4.18 6.94
C ALA A 101 2.60 5.16 6.25
N PHE A 102 2.15 6.38 5.95
CA PHE A 102 2.90 7.38 5.20
C PHE A 102 3.44 8.53 6.07
N ASP A 103 3.31 8.42 7.40
CA ASP A 103 3.92 9.34 8.37
C ASP A 103 5.42 9.54 8.13
N GLY A 104 6.17 8.45 7.96
CA GLY A 104 7.59 8.53 7.59
C GLY A 104 7.84 9.17 6.23
N MET A 105 6.97 8.93 5.23
CA MET A 105 7.06 9.58 3.92
C MET A 105 6.84 11.10 4.03
N ARG A 106 5.79 11.52 4.73
CA ARG A 106 5.46 12.94 4.95
C ARG A 106 6.57 13.68 5.67
N LYS A 107 7.14 13.06 6.72
CA LYS A 107 8.30 13.58 7.43
C LYS A 107 9.49 13.81 6.49
N HIS A 108 9.84 12.81 5.69
CA HIS A 108 10.99 12.92 4.77
C HIS A 108 10.74 13.89 3.63
N LEU A 109 9.52 14.01 3.10
CA LEU A 109 9.20 15.05 2.11
C LEU A 109 9.48 16.45 2.65
N LEU A 110 9.10 16.73 3.91
CA LEU A 110 9.37 18.02 4.54
C LEU A 110 10.85 18.23 4.85
N GLN A 111 11.63 17.16 5.01
CA GLN A 111 13.08 17.26 5.19
C GLN A 111 13.78 17.54 3.85
N ASP A 112 13.38 16.81 2.81
CA ASP A 112 13.96 16.82 1.46
C ASP A 112 13.62 18.08 0.67
N PHE A 113 12.45 18.68 0.92
CA PHE A 113 11.93 19.84 0.20
C PHE A 113 11.66 21.03 1.11
N THR A 114 11.86 22.23 0.57
CA THR A 114 11.66 23.49 1.28
C THR A 114 10.23 23.99 1.16
N HIS A 115 9.59 23.80 0.01
CA HIS A 115 8.20 24.21 -0.20
C HIS A 115 7.46 23.04 -0.84
N ILE A 116 6.32 22.67 -0.27
CA ILE A 116 5.44 21.65 -0.83
C ILE A 116 4.09 22.29 -1.06
N TYR A 117 3.61 22.24 -2.30
CA TYR A 117 2.27 22.62 -2.68
C TYR A 117 1.52 21.33 -3.03
N HIS A 118 0.44 21.04 -2.32
CA HIS A 118 -0.36 19.84 -2.54
C HIS A 118 -1.83 20.18 -2.77
N LEU A 119 -2.27 20.03 -4.02
CA LEU A 119 -3.66 20.18 -4.42
C LEU A 119 -4.35 18.81 -4.41
N ASP A 120 -5.21 18.58 -3.41
CA ASP A 120 -6.04 17.38 -3.29
C ASP A 120 -7.27 17.51 -4.20
N LEU A 121 -7.33 16.65 -5.23
CA LEU A 121 -8.46 16.57 -6.15
C LEU A 121 -9.54 15.58 -5.68
N GLY A 122 -9.35 14.92 -4.55
CA GLY A 122 -10.31 13.98 -3.96
C GLY A 122 -10.60 12.78 -4.87
N GLY A 123 -11.86 12.34 -4.88
CA GLY A 123 -12.33 11.25 -5.75
C GLY A 123 -12.03 9.84 -5.24
N ASN A 124 -11.75 9.67 -3.94
CA ASN A 124 -11.58 8.36 -3.32
C ASN A 124 -12.93 7.75 -2.92
N VAL A 125 -13.47 6.92 -3.80
CA VAL A 125 -14.78 6.25 -3.63
C VAL A 125 -14.79 5.30 -2.43
N ARG A 126 -13.63 4.72 -2.09
CA ARG A 126 -13.50 3.77 -0.97
C ARG A 126 -13.55 4.46 0.39
N ARG A 127 -13.32 5.77 0.45
CA ARG A 127 -13.37 6.57 1.68
C ARG A 127 -14.67 7.33 1.85
N ASN A 128 -15.34 7.67 0.76
CA ASN A 128 -16.59 8.41 0.81
C ASN A 128 -17.73 7.55 0.23
N PRO A 129 -18.58 6.95 1.09
CA PRO A 129 -19.68 6.09 0.65
C PRO A 129 -20.78 6.85 -0.10
N LYS A 130 -20.78 8.19 -0.07
CA LYS A 130 -21.69 9.03 -0.85
C LYS A 130 -21.27 9.14 -2.32
N LEU A 131 -20.03 8.79 -2.65
CA LEU A 131 -19.55 8.76 -4.02
C LEU A 131 -19.86 7.39 -4.63
N SER A 132 -20.41 7.40 -5.85
CA SER A 132 -20.63 6.19 -6.63
C SER A 132 -19.90 6.26 -7.96
N GLY A 133 -19.50 5.09 -8.47
CA GLY A 133 -18.80 4.95 -9.74
C GLY A 133 -17.44 5.65 -9.74
N THR A 134 -17.03 6.14 -10.90
CA THR A 134 -15.71 6.77 -11.12
C THR A 134 -15.80 8.24 -11.56
N THR A 135 -17.01 8.79 -11.57
CA THR A 135 -17.36 10.12 -12.12
C THR A 135 -16.75 11.29 -11.34
N HIS A 136 -16.39 11.07 -10.08
CA HIS A 136 -15.82 12.09 -9.18
C HIS A 136 -14.29 12.08 -9.19
N ASN A 137 -13.64 11.32 -10.06
CA ASN A 137 -12.19 11.24 -10.15
C ASN A 137 -11.70 11.72 -11.53
N VAL A 138 -10.61 12.49 -11.55
CA VAL A 138 -10.06 13.10 -12.78
C VAL A 138 -9.61 12.07 -13.84
N PHE A 139 -9.23 10.86 -13.43
CA PHE A 139 -8.85 9.76 -14.31
C PHE A 139 -9.93 8.69 -14.46
N GLY A 140 -11.10 8.85 -13.84
CA GLY A 140 -12.11 7.79 -13.85
C GLY A 140 -11.69 6.53 -13.07
N ILE A 141 -10.90 6.69 -12.01
CA ILE A 141 -10.48 5.60 -11.10
C ILE A 141 -11.05 5.79 -9.69
N GLN A 142 -10.98 4.76 -8.84
CA GLN A 142 -11.59 4.77 -7.49
C GLN A 142 -10.69 5.31 -6.37
N VAL A 143 -9.40 5.50 -6.62
CA VAL A 143 -8.44 6.03 -5.63
C VAL A 143 -8.40 7.56 -5.71
N GLY A 144 -8.14 8.21 -4.58
CA GLY A 144 -7.98 9.66 -4.58
C GLY A 144 -6.74 10.10 -5.36
N VAL A 145 -6.80 11.26 -6.00
CA VAL A 145 -5.71 11.82 -6.82
C VAL A 145 -5.36 13.20 -6.29
N GLY A 146 -4.08 13.53 -6.27
CA GLY A 146 -3.58 14.85 -5.89
C GLY A 146 -2.43 15.29 -6.79
N ILE A 147 -2.26 16.60 -6.93
CA ILE A 147 -1.12 17.23 -7.61
C ILE A 147 -0.16 17.75 -6.55
N THR A 148 1.07 17.23 -6.55
CA THR A 148 2.12 17.65 -5.62
C THR A 148 3.22 18.36 -6.39
N ILE A 149 3.56 19.58 -5.98
CA ILE A 149 4.71 20.34 -6.48
C ILE A 149 5.62 20.62 -5.29
N ALA A 150 6.79 19.97 -5.26
CA ALA A 150 7.76 20.05 -4.19
C ALA A 150 9.05 20.71 -4.69
N VAL A 151 9.48 21.77 -4.00
CA VAL A 151 10.61 22.62 -4.37
C VAL A 151 11.74 22.44 -3.37
N LYS A 152 12.92 22.07 -3.86
CA LYS A 152 14.17 22.01 -3.11
C LYS A 152 14.99 23.27 -3.39
N ARG A 153 15.43 23.95 -2.34
CA ARG A 153 16.29 25.15 -2.42
C ARG A 153 17.32 25.10 -1.28
N GLN A 154 18.61 25.11 -1.59
CA GLN A 154 19.67 25.04 -0.59
C GLN A 154 19.67 26.26 0.34
N ALA A 155 19.44 27.46 -0.21
CA ALA A 155 19.52 28.72 0.52
C ALA A 155 18.30 29.06 1.40
N ALA A 156 17.29 28.18 1.49
CA ALA A 156 16.07 28.48 2.24
C ALA A 156 16.11 27.93 3.68
N ALA A 157 16.00 28.84 4.67
CA ALA A 157 15.92 28.44 6.08
C ALA A 157 14.55 27.88 6.47
N ALA A 158 13.46 28.34 5.84
CA ALA A 158 12.11 27.96 6.21
C ALA A 158 11.53 26.87 5.30
N ARG A 159 10.93 25.85 5.93
CA ARG A 159 10.14 24.81 5.26
C ARG A 159 8.66 25.15 5.34
N LYS A 160 7.95 25.09 4.22
CA LYS A 160 6.52 25.45 4.13
C LYS A 160 5.72 24.36 3.43
N LEU A 161 4.57 24.03 4.00
CA LEU A 161 3.58 23.14 3.41
C LEU A 161 2.31 23.93 3.11
N PHE A 162 1.90 23.90 1.84
CA PHE A 162 0.68 24.50 1.34
C PHE A 162 -0.24 23.41 0.84
N TYR A 163 -1.49 23.46 1.29
CA TYR A 163 -2.49 22.47 0.95
C TYR A 163 -3.77 23.16 0.48
N HIS A 164 -4.42 22.56 -0.50
CA HIS A 164 -5.77 22.94 -0.89
C HIS A 164 -6.52 21.69 -1.32
N ALA A 165 -7.77 21.55 -0.89
CA ALA A 165 -8.65 20.47 -1.33
C ALA A 165 -9.84 21.06 -2.08
N VAL A 166 -10.14 20.48 -3.25
CA VAL A 166 -11.39 20.79 -3.94
C VAL A 166 -12.58 20.16 -3.20
N PRO A 167 -13.81 20.67 -3.37
CA PRO A 167 -14.99 20.07 -2.76
C PRO A 167 -15.16 18.58 -3.10
N THR A 168 -15.57 17.80 -2.10
CA THR A 168 -15.54 16.33 -2.16
C THR A 168 -16.57 15.72 -3.11
N ASP A 169 -17.63 16.45 -3.39
CA ASP A 169 -18.77 16.09 -4.23
C ASP A 169 -18.60 16.52 -5.70
N TRP A 170 -17.52 17.23 -6.02
CA TRP A 170 -17.26 17.64 -7.40
C TRP A 170 -17.05 16.46 -8.34
N ARG A 171 -17.71 16.54 -9.50
CA ARG A 171 -17.48 15.65 -10.64
C ARG A 171 -16.19 16.01 -11.38
N LYS A 172 -15.74 15.09 -12.22
CA LYS A 172 -14.52 15.22 -13.04
C LYS A 172 -14.50 16.52 -13.85
N GLU A 173 -15.63 16.90 -14.45
CA GLU A 173 -15.76 18.10 -15.29
C GLU A 173 -15.53 19.38 -14.49
N GLN A 174 -16.10 19.47 -13.28
CA GLN A 174 -15.91 20.61 -12.38
C GLN A 174 -14.44 20.74 -11.93
N LYS A 175 -13.79 19.61 -11.66
CA LYS A 175 -12.35 19.58 -11.33
C LYS A 175 -11.49 20.07 -12.48
N PHE A 176 -11.80 19.66 -13.71
CA PHE A 176 -11.09 20.16 -14.89
C PHE A 176 -11.37 21.64 -15.17
N ALA A 177 -12.60 22.11 -14.98
CA ALA A 177 -12.93 23.52 -15.08
C ALA A 177 -12.14 24.36 -14.06
N TYR A 178 -12.07 23.90 -12.80
CA TYR A 178 -11.25 24.52 -11.76
C TYR A 178 -9.78 24.58 -12.17
N LEU A 179 -9.17 23.46 -12.56
CA LEU A 179 -7.76 23.43 -12.97
C LEU A 179 -7.46 24.40 -14.13
N ARG A 180 -8.38 24.50 -15.11
CA ARG A 180 -8.26 25.41 -16.25
C ARG A 180 -8.36 26.88 -15.84
N ASN A 181 -9.33 27.21 -14.99
CA ASN A 181 -9.57 28.57 -14.53
C ASN A 181 -8.44 29.06 -13.60
N THR A 182 -7.93 28.17 -12.75
CA THR A 182 -6.82 28.45 -11.86
C THR A 182 -5.52 28.61 -12.63
N GLY A 183 -5.15 27.68 -13.53
CA GLY A 183 -4.04 27.78 -14.49
C GLY A 183 -2.61 27.91 -13.93
N THR A 184 -2.43 28.38 -12.69
CA THR A 184 -1.16 28.63 -12.03
C THR A 184 -1.26 28.40 -10.53
N LEU A 185 -0.15 28.00 -9.91
CA LEU A 185 -0.02 27.84 -8.46
C LEU A 185 -0.46 29.08 -7.68
N ARG A 186 -0.22 30.29 -8.20
CA ARG A 186 -0.52 31.54 -7.49
C ARG A 186 -2.01 31.80 -7.27
N ARG A 187 -2.88 31.20 -8.10
CA ARG A 187 -4.34 31.39 -8.04
C ARG A 187 -5.05 30.32 -7.21
N VAL A 188 -4.34 29.29 -6.75
CA VAL A 188 -4.92 28.31 -5.82
C VAL A 188 -5.00 28.98 -4.43
N PRO A 189 -6.15 28.96 -3.75
CA PRO A 189 -6.28 29.51 -2.40
C PRO A 189 -5.67 28.55 -1.38
N TRP A 190 -4.34 28.59 -1.28
CA TRP A 190 -3.56 27.72 -0.41
C TRP A 190 -3.82 28.00 1.07
N GLN A 191 -3.97 26.92 1.83
CA GLN A 191 -3.84 26.93 3.28
C GLN A 191 -2.42 26.52 3.65
N ALA A 192 -1.72 27.36 4.42
CA ALA A 192 -0.46 26.95 5.03
C ALA A 192 -0.76 25.97 6.17
N LEU A 193 -0.11 24.81 6.15
CA LEU A 193 -0.24 23.78 7.19
C LEU A 193 1.04 23.67 7.99
N THR A 194 0.87 23.44 9.28
CA THR A 194 1.94 23.09 10.21
C THR A 194 1.72 21.63 10.64
N PRO A 195 2.52 20.69 10.13
CA PRO A 195 2.43 19.30 10.54
C PRO A 195 2.66 19.13 12.05
N ASP A 196 1.97 18.16 12.65
CA ASP A 196 2.21 17.80 14.05
C ASP A 196 3.57 17.08 14.22
N GLU A 197 3.95 16.79 15.47
CA GLU A 197 5.18 16.05 15.80
C GLU A 197 5.24 14.64 15.18
N ARG A 198 4.08 14.08 14.84
CA ARG A 198 3.94 12.77 14.19
C ARG A 198 4.05 12.87 12.66
N GLY A 199 4.20 14.07 12.11
CA GLY A 199 4.25 14.33 10.67
C GLY A 199 2.88 14.21 9.99
N THR A 200 1.78 14.34 10.73
CA THR A 200 0.42 14.41 10.19
C THR A 200 0.19 15.79 9.57
N TRP A 201 -0.17 15.82 8.28
CA TRP A 201 -0.45 17.09 7.60
C TRP A 201 -1.84 17.63 7.92
N LEU A 202 -2.82 16.73 8.06
CA LEU A 202 -4.21 17.06 8.35
C LEU A 202 -4.59 16.47 9.71
N PRO A 203 -4.21 17.13 10.82
CA PRO A 203 -4.62 16.68 12.15
C PRO A 203 -6.14 16.74 12.27
N VAL A 204 -6.71 15.76 12.95
CA VAL A 204 -8.13 15.79 13.32
C VAL A 204 -8.27 16.68 14.55
N ALA A 205 -9.34 17.46 14.61
CA ALA A 205 -9.70 18.16 15.82
C ALA A 205 -9.82 17.14 16.98
N GLU A 206 -9.54 17.59 18.21
CA GLU A 206 -9.61 16.74 19.41
C GLU A 206 -8.65 15.53 19.45
N ALA A 207 -7.64 15.45 18.57
CA ALA A 207 -6.69 14.33 18.57
C ALA A 207 -5.97 14.16 19.93
N GLU A 208 -5.58 15.26 20.58
CA GLU A 208 -4.96 15.23 21.91
C GLU A 208 -5.93 14.72 22.99
N ALA A 209 -7.17 15.20 22.98
CA ALA A 209 -8.20 14.76 23.91
C ALA A 209 -8.51 13.27 23.72
N PHE A 210 -8.53 12.78 22.48
CA PHE A 210 -8.71 11.37 22.16
C PHE A 210 -7.54 10.50 22.67
N GLU A 211 -6.30 10.97 22.51
CA GLU A 211 -5.11 10.24 22.96
C GLU A 211 -4.97 10.20 24.48
N ALA A 212 -5.60 11.14 25.20
CA ALA A 212 -5.69 11.11 26.65
C ALA A 212 -6.68 10.06 27.20
N LEU A 213 -7.55 9.50 26.35
CA LEU A 213 -8.50 8.47 26.76
C LEU A 213 -7.80 7.14 27.03
N LEU A 214 -8.38 6.35 27.94
CA LEU A 214 -7.88 5.00 28.24
C LEU A 214 -8.02 4.10 27.00
N PRO A 215 -6.92 3.50 26.50
CA PRO A 215 -6.98 2.64 25.32
C PRO A 215 -7.84 1.40 25.58
N LEU A 216 -8.63 1.01 24.57
CA LEU A 216 -9.37 -0.25 24.62
C LEU A 216 -8.43 -1.46 24.68
N GLY A 217 -7.35 -1.43 23.90
CA GLY A 217 -6.36 -2.50 23.87
C GLY A 217 -5.08 -2.03 23.21
N ASP A 218 -3.96 -2.57 23.67
CA ASP A 218 -2.63 -2.27 23.16
C ASP A 218 -1.82 -3.57 22.99
N LYS A 219 -0.90 -3.62 22.02
CA LYS A 219 -0.12 -4.84 21.76
C LYS A 219 0.92 -5.10 22.83
N GLU A 220 1.60 -4.06 23.30
CA GLU A 220 2.62 -4.18 24.34
C GLU A 220 1.96 -4.58 25.66
N ALA A 221 0.79 -4.01 25.96
CA ALA A 221 -0.03 -4.41 27.11
C ALA A 221 -0.51 -5.86 27.00
N LYS A 222 -1.02 -6.28 25.83
CA LYS A 222 -1.44 -7.67 25.58
C LYS A 222 -0.31 -8.69 25.80
N TYR A 223 0.93 -8.32 25.46
CA TYR A 223 2.11 -9.16 25.68
C TYR A 223 2.84 -8.89 27.01
N ARG A 224 2.25 -8.07 27.90
CA ARG A 224 2.79 -7.71 29.22
C ARG A 224 4.23 -7.18 29.17
N LYS A 225 4.54 -6.34 28.18
CA LYS A 225 5.86 -5.71 28.09
C LYS A 225 6.00 -4.63 29.17
N ALA A 226 7.20 -4.48 29.71
CA ALA A 226 7.49 -3.43 30.69
C ALA A 226 7.24 -2.04 30.08
N GLY A 227 6.57 -1.16 30.82
CA GLY A 227 6.20 0.18 30.36
C GLY A 227 4.98 0.25 29.42
N ALA A 228 4.26 -0.85 29.24
CA ALA A 228 3.02 -0.86 28.47
C ALA A 228 1.93 0.01 29.13
N PRO A 229 1.07 0.68 28.34
CA PRO A 229 -0.03 1.47 28.88
C PRO A 229 -1.09 0.57 29.54
N GLN A 230 -1.88 1.15 30.45
CA GLN A 230 -3.09 0.50 30.93
C GLN A 230 -4.14 0.42 29.81
N THR A 231 -4.91 -0.66 29.79
CA THR A 231 -5.93 -0.92 28.76
C THR A 231 -7.18 -1.54 29.35
N ILE A 232 -8.33 -1.28 28.75
CA ILE A 232 -9.62 -1.88 29.16
C ILE A 232 -9.64 -3.40 28.94
N PHE A 233 -9.19 -3.86 27.77
CA PHE A 233 -9.19 -5.28 27.39
C PHE A 233 -7.78 -5.86 27.41
N ALA A 234 -7.58 -6.89 28.24
CA ALA A 234 -6.31 -7.62 28.32
C ALA A 234 -5.97 -8.41 27.03
N THR A 235 -6.98 -8.76 26.24
CA THR A 235 -6.80 -9.49 24.97
C THR A 235 -7.78 -9.00 23.92
N TYR A 236 -7.38 -9.14 22.66
CA TYR A 236 -8.18 -8.84 21.47
C TYR A 236 -7.59 -9.55 20.27
N SER A 237 -8.37 -9.70 19.20
CA SER A 237 -7.89 -10.24 17.94
C SER A 237 -8.57 -9.54 16.76
N GLY A 238 -7.94 -9.63 15.59
CA GLY A 238 -8.66 -9.39 14.34
C GLY A 238 -9.68 -10.51 14.09
N GLY A 239 -10.64 -10.24 13.20
CA GLY A 239 -11.50 -11.29 12.65
C GLY A 239 -10.70 -12.30 11.81
N VAL A 240 -11.30 -13.47 11.60
CA VAL A 240 -10.66 -14.53 10.79
C VAL A 240 -10.45 -14.06 9.35
N LYS A 241 -9.22 -14.19 8.85
CA LYS A 241 -8.85 -13.90 7.46
C LYS A 241 -8.38 -15.19 6.79
N THR A 242 -9.19 -15.71 5.87
CA THR A 242 -8.92 -17.01 5.24
C THR A 242 -8.09 -16.90 3.97
N ASN A 243 -8.10 -15.73 3.32
CA ASN A 243 -7.61 -15.47 1.96
C ASN A 243 -8.28 -16.30 0.85
N ARG A 244 -9.27 -17.13 1.17
CA ARG A 244 -9.97 -18.04 0.25
C ARG A 244 -11.42 -18.28 0.69
N ASP A 245 -12.14 -17.19 0.96
CA ASP A 245 -13.50 -17.27 1.52
C ASP A 245 -14.44 -18.09 0.61
N GLU A 246 -14.22 -18.08 -0.70
CA GLU A 246 -14.95 -18.91 -1.66
C GLU A 246 -14.71 -20.42 -1.48
N VAL A 247 -13.63 -20.83 -0.81
CA VAL A 247 -13.34 -22.24 -0.51
C VAL A 247 -13.89 -22.62 0.86
N VAL A 248 -13.64 -21.77 1.86
CA VAL A 248 -13.85 -22.14 3.27
C VAL A 248 -15.08 -21.51 3.91
N TYR A 249 -15.88 -20.72 3.19
CA TYR A 249 -17.20 -20.30 3.66
C TYR A 249 -18.34 -20.85 2.78
N ALA A 250 -19.42 -21.30 3.42
CA ALA A 250 -20.67 -21.63 2.73
C ALA A 250 -21.88 -21.44 3.64
N PHE A 251 -23.06 -21.18 3.06
CA PHE A 251 -24.32 -21.20 3.83
C PHE A 251 -24.74 -22.61 4.23
N GLN A 252 -24.44 -23.59 3.39
CA GLN A 252 -24.76 -24.99 3.65
C GLN A 252 -23.50 -25.75 4.09
N ARG A 253 -23.62 -26.49 5.21
CA ARG A 253 -22.50 -27.28 5.76
C ARG A 253 -21.99 -28.34 4.78
N GLY A 254 -22.88 -29.07 4.10
CA GLY A 254 -22.48 -30.09 3.13
C GLY A 254 -21.63 -29.53 1.99
N ALA A 255 -22.04 -28.38 1.44
CA ALA A 255 -21.29 -27.69 0.39
C ALA A 255 -19.90 -27.23 0.86
N LEU A 256 -19.76 -26.80 2.12
CA LEU A 256 -18.45 -26.48 2.70
C LEU A 256 -17.56 -27.73 2.79
N LEU A 257 -18.08 -28.82 3.36
CA LEU A 257 -17.31 -30.05 3.56
C LEU A 257 -16.78 -30.61 2.24
N ALA A 258 -17.63 -30.67 1.21
CA ALA A 258 -17.25 -31.13 -0.12
C ALA A 258 -16.15 -30.25 -0.74
N ARG A 259 -16.30 -28.92 -0.65
CA ARG A 259 -15.36 -27.96 -1.22
C ARG A 259 -13.99 -27.98 -0.54
N VAL A 260 -13.96 -28.05 0.79
CA VAL A 260 -12.70 -28.12 1.54
C VAL A 260 -12.00 -29.46 1.32
N ARG A 261 -12.75 -30.58 1.23
CA ARG A 261 -12.18 -31.89 0.90
C ARG A 261 -11.50 -31.87 -0.47
N ALA A 262 -12.20 -31.41 -1.50
CA ALA A 262 -11.64 -31.28 -2.85
C ALA A 262 -10.40 -30.37 -2.88
N PHE A 263 -10.41 -29.27 -2.11
CA PHE A 263 -9.26 -28.39 -1.99
C PHE A 263 -8.05 -29.08 -1.34
N VAL A 264 -8.27 -29.86 -0.26
CA VAL A 264 -7.22 -30.63 0.41
C VAL A 264 -6.63 -31.69 -0.51
N GLU A 265 -7.47 -32.42 -1.25
CA GLU A 265 -7.04 -33.42 -2.23
C GLU A 265 -6.19 -32.78 -3.34
N ALA A 266 -6.65 -31.66 -3.92
CA ALA A 266 -5.92 -30.94 -4.95
C ALA A 266 -4.57 -30.38 -4.44
N TYR A 267 -4.54 -29.86 -3.21
CA TYR A 267 -3.28 -29.42 -2.59
C TYR A 267 -2.31 -30.58 -2.37
N ASN A 268 -2.77 -31.71 -1.83
CA ASN A 268 -1.92 -32.86 -1.57
C ASN A 268 -1.40 -33.50 -2.87
N ALA A 269 -2.19 -33.52 -3.94
CA ALA A 269 -1.73 -33.94 -5.26
C ALA A 269 -0.60 -33.04 -5.80
N GLU A 270 -0.71 -31.73 -5.59
CA GLU A 270 0.35 -30.78 -5.94
C GLU A 270 1.59 -30.95 -5.04
N LEU A 271 1.40 -31.25 -3.74
CA LEU A 271 2.48 -31.58 -2.83
C LEU A 271 3.25 -32.83 -3.26
N ASP A 272 2.57 -33.87 -3.74
CA ASP A 272 3.23 -35.06 -4.26
C ASP A 272 4.01 -34.76 -5.54
N ARG A 273 3.48 -33.90 -6.42
CA ARG A 273 4.22 -33.40 -7.58
C ARG A 273 5.47 -32.62 -7.15
N TYR A 274 5.35 -31.78 -6.12
CA TYR A 274 6.45 -31.00 -5.56
C TYR A 274 7.54 -31.90 -5.00
N LYS A 275 7.18 -32.89 -4.17
CA LYS A 275 8.13 -33.87 -3.61
C LYS A 275 8.90 -34.63 -4.68
N ARG A 276 8.23 -35.05 -5.77
CA ARG A 276 8.90 -35.71 -6.90
C ARG A 276 9.90 -34.78 -7.58
N ALA A 277 9.53 -33.52 -7.80
CA ALA A 277 10.41 -32.53 -8.39
C ALA A 277 11.63 -32.22 -7.48
N VAL A 278 11.42 -32.07 -6.17
CA VAL A 278 12.50 -31.87 -5.19
C VAL A 278 13.47 -33.05 -5.19
N ARG A 279 12.98 -34.29 -5.22
CA ARG A 279 13.83 -35.49 -5.28
C ARG A 279 14.63 -35.61 -6.58
N ALA A 280 14.16 -35.01 -7.67
CA ALA A 280 14.83 -35.01 -8.96
C ALA A 280 15.90 -33.90 -9.09
N LEU A 281 15.96 -32.97 -8.13
CA LEU A 281 16.91 -31.86 -8.14
C LEU A 281 18.23 -32.22 -7.45
N GLY A 282 19.32 -31.62 -7.92
CA GLY A 282 20.61 -31.67 -7.24
C GLY A 282 20.61 -30.88 -5.93
N ALA A 283 21.58 -31.18 -5.05
CA ALA A 283 21.63 -30.66 -3.67
C ALA A 283 21.62 -29.12 -3.54
N GLU A 284 22.01 -28.38 -4.58
CA GLU A 284 22.07 -26.91 -4.57
C GLU A 284 20.88 -26.22 -5.27
N GLU A 285 20.04 -26.98 -5.98
CA GLU A 285 18.93 -26.39 -6.74
C GLU A 285 17.67 -26.24 -5.88
N LYS A 286 16.97 -25.12 -6.07
CA LYS A 286 15.71 -24.82 -5.39
C LYS A 286 14.61 -24.58 -6.40
N ILE A 287 13.45 -25.18 -6.15
CA ILE A 287 12.25 -24.90 -6.92
C ILE A 287 11.77 -23.49 -6.59
N ASP A 288 11.66 -22.66 -7.62
CA ASP A 288 10.86 -21.45 -7.55
C ASP A 288 9.38 -21.83 -7.44
N ILE A 289 8.83 -21.71 -6.23
CA ILE A 289 7.45 -22.09 -5.93
C ILE A 289 6.45 -21.28 -6.77
N ASP A 290 6.74 -20.00 -7.06
CA ASP A 290 5.81 -19.15 -7.81
C ASP A 290 5.67 -19.60 -9.27
N ASN A 291 6.73 -20.18 -9.84
CA ASN A 291 6.74 -20.77 -11.18
C ASN A 291 6.34 -22.25 -11.18
N PHE A 292 6.43 -22.91 -10.03
CA PHE A 292 6.04 -24.30 -9.89
C PHE A 292 4.53 -24.46 -9.78
N VAL A 293 3.87 -23.74 -8.88
CA VAL A 293 2.48 -24.04 -8.49
C VAL A 293 1.47 -23.78 -9.61
N ARG A 294 0.44 -24.62 -9.64
CA ARG A 294 -0.72 -24.45 -10.53
C ARG A 294 -1.76 -23.52 -9.93
N TYR A 295 -1.84 -22.29 -10.47
CA TYR A 295 -2.81 -21.27 -10.04
C TYR A 295 -4.24 -21.52 -10.52
N ASP A 296 -4.44 -22.39 -11.50
CA ASP A 296 -5.73 -22.82 -12.03
C ASP A 296 -6.40 -23.90 -11.15
N LEU A 297 -5.63 -24.67 -10.38
CA LEU A 297 -6.15 -25.75 -9.55
C LEU A 297 -6.75 -25.27 -8.23
N ILE A 298 -6.00 -24.47 -7.48
CA ILE A 298 -6.41 -24.01 -6.16
C ILE A 298 -6.03 -22.56 -5.92
N LYS A 299 -6.71 -21.94 -4.95
CA LYS A 299 -6.40 -20.59 -4.50
C LYS A 299 -5.22 -20.57 -3.53
N TRP A 300 -4.08 -20.11 -4.04
CA TRP A 300 -2.84 -20.01 -3.30
C TRP A 300 -2.81 -18.73 -2.45
N ASP A 301 -2.07 -18.80 -1.35
CA ASP A 301 -1.56 -17.61 -0.64
C ASP A 301 -0.13 -17.90 -0.18
N SER A 302 0.55 -16.88 0.34
CA SER A 302 1.94 -17.02 0.82
C SER A 302 2.13 -18.06 1.92
N THR A 303 1.11 -18.29 2.74
CA THR A 303 1.15 -19.29 3.82
C THR A 303 1.03 -20.69 3.25
N LEU A 304 0.10 -20.93 2.31
CA LEU A 304 -0.07 -22.21 1.66
C LEU A 304 1.16 -22.60 0.81
N LYS A 305 1.74 -21.64 0.08
CA LYS A 305 3.03 -21.82 -0.61
C LYS A 305 4.15 -22.18 0.38
N GLY A 306 4.17 -21.52 1.54
CA GLY A 306 5.11 -21.85 2.61
C GLY A 306 4.89 -23.23 3.24
N HIS A 307 3.66 -23.75 3.25
CA HIS A 307 3.38 -25.13 3.67
C HIS A 307 3.87 -26.14 2.64
N LEU A 308 3.65 -25.87 1.35
CA LEU A 308 4.18 -26.68 0.25
C LEU A 308 5.71 -26.77 0.30
N ALA A 309 6.38 -25.62 0.47
CA ALA A 309 7.85 -25.52 0.59
C ALA A 309 8.44 -26.36 1.73
N ARG A 310 7.65 -26.56 2.80
CA ARG A 310 8.02 -27.33 3.99
C ARG A 310 7.46 -28.75 3.96
N GLU A 311 6.97 -29.17 2.80
CA GLU A 311 6.37 -30.48 2.54
C GLU A 311 5.24 -30.87 3.51
N ARG A 312 4.48 -29.88 3.99
CA ARG A 312 3.41 -30.12 4.97
C ARG A 312 2.14 -30.58 4.27
N GLU A 313 1.72 -31.79 4.60
CA GLU A 313 0.45 -32.39 4.17
C GLU A 313 -0.74 -31.66 4.79
N ALA A 314 -1.81 -31.47 4.01
CA ALA A 314 -3.08 -30.97 4.52
C ALA A 314 -4.00 -32.13 4.90
N ARG A 315 -4.67 -32.03 6.05
CA ARG A 315 -5.65 -33.02 6.51
C ARG A 315 -7.00 -32.37 6.72
N PHE A 316 -8.04 -32.97 6.14
CA PHE A 316 -9.40 -32.55 6.33
C PHE A 316 -9.97 -33.12 7.63
N ASP A 317 -10.57 -32.25 8.45
CA ASP A 317 -11.16 -32.61 9.74
C ASP A 317 -12.54 -31.94 9.88
N PRO A 318 -13.65 -32.69 9.73
CA PRO A 318 -15.00 -32.13 9.76
C PRO A 318 -15.42 -31.64 11.15
N SER A 319 -14.72 -32.04 12.23
CA SER A 319 -14.97 -31.56 13.59
C SER A 319 -14.58 -30.08 13.77
N ARG A 320 -13.70 -29.57 12.90
CA ARG A 320 -13.25 -28.18 12.92
C ARG A 320 -14.23 -27.21 12.29
N VAL A 321 -15.35 -27.66 11.72
CA VAL A 321 -16.33 -26.77 11.10
C VAL A 321 -17.18 -26.07 12.16
N ARG A 322 -17.34 -24.75 12.02
CA ARG A 322 -18.05 -23.90 12.98
C ARG A 322 -18.97 -22.92 12.27
N GLN A 323 -20.00 -22.45 12.96
CA GLN A 323 -20.75 -21.29 12.50
C GLN A 323 -19.93 -20.02 12.79
N SER A 324 -19.87 -19.13 11.81
CA SER A 324 -19.12 -17.87 11.88
C SER A 324 -19.98 -16.73 11.31
N LEU A 325 -19.83 -15.54 11.90
CA LEU A 325 -20.46 -14.33 11.40
C LEU A 325 -19.61 -13.77 10.25
N TYR A 326 -20.04 -13.97 9.01
CA TYR A 326 -19.28 -13.57 7.82
C TYR A 326 -19.42 -12.07 7.51
N ARG A 327 -20.63 -11.55 7.69
CA ARG A 327 -21.02 -10.13 7.56
C ARG A 327 -22.03 -9.79 8.66
N PRO A 328 -22.28 -8.51 8.96
CA PRO A 328 -23.33 -8.12 9.91
C PRO A 328 -24.63 -8.86 9.61
N PHE A 329 -25.19 -9.51 10.64
CA PHE A 329 -26.44 -10.28 10.56
C PHE A 329 -26.44 -11.45 9.56
N THR A 330 -25.28 -11.90 9.08
CA THR A 330 -25.15 -12.98 8.09
C THR A 330 -24.22 -14.08 8.58
N LYS A 331 -24.79 -15.17 9.07
CA LYS A 331 -24.04 -16.37 9.51
C LYS A 331 -23.75 -17.30 8.33
N ARG A 332 -22.57 -17.90 8.33
CA ARG A 332 -22.12 -18.96 7.40
C ARG A 332 -21.35 -20.03 8.16
N TYR A 333 -21.19 -21.21 7.58
CA TYR A 333 -20.22 -22.19 8.05
C TYR A 333 -18.81 -21.81 7.58
N LEU A 334 -17.83 -22.03 8.45
CA LEU A 334 -16.40 -21.86 8.24
C LEU A 334 -15.64 -23.12 8.63
#